data_AF-F2SBA8-F1
#
_entry.id   AF-F2SBA8-F1
#
_cell.length_a   1.000
_cell.length_b   1.000
_cell.length_c   1.000
_cell.angle_alpha   90.00
_cell.angle_beta   90.00
_cell.angle_gamma   90.00
#
_symmetry.space_group_name_H-M   'P 1'
#
loop_
_entity.id
_entity.type
_entity.pdbx_description
1 polymer ?
#
loop_
_entity_poly.entity_id
_entity_poly.type
_entity_poly.pdbx_seq_one_letter_code
_entity_poly.pdbx_strand_id
1 'polypeptide(L)'
;MIESDPCHNLFSYTSGRFLYNESTRLRERYVEFNVSSLKEAVTKHTGGKVIDLQKLGEGGFNRAFSAILESGQQVVVKIPYPLSVPRKYATASEVATLKFLRSKGIPVPKVYGWSATDDNAVGVEYIIMEAASGIGLNTKWFNMTKKQQQAVTLGIIGIEKTLFDIPFGSIGSLYFKTDLPPELQADLYLPGASDPDGDCDTFCIGPIADYMFWYGKRAELAVDRGPCK
;
A
#
# COMPACT_ATOMS: atom_id res chain seq x y z
N MET A 1 2.09 34.43 14.21
CA MET A 1 1.40 33.14 14.07
C MET A 1 0.65 33.20 12.76
N ILE A 2 1.15 32.54 11.73
CA ILE A 2 0.44 32.44 10.44
C ILE A 2 -0.50 31.25 10.63
N GLU A 3 -1.81 31.50 10.66
CA GLU A 3 -2.81 30.43 10.56
C GLU A 3 -2.55 29.67 9.26
N SER A 4 -2.05 28.44 9.38
CA SER A 4 -1.89 27.57 8.23
C SER A 4 -3.27 27.20 7.70
N ASP A 5 -3.50 27.44 6.41
CA ASP A 5 -4.68 26.94 5.70
C ASP A 5 -4.91 25.46 6.06
N PRO A 6 -6.11 25.05 6.53
CA PRO A 6 -6.40 23.66 6.89
C PRO A 6 -6.07 22.66 5.77
N CYS A 7 -6.12 23.08 4.49
CA CYS A 7 -5.67 22.26 3.35
C CYS A 7 -4.16 22.05 3.31
N HIS A 8 -3.36 23.05 3.73
CA HIS A 8 -1.90 22.98 3.72
C HIS A 8 -1.34 21.86 4.62
N ASN A 9 -2.06 21.51 5.69
CA ASN A 9 -1.70 20.41 6.57
C ASN A 9 -1.86 19.04 5.89
N LEU A 10 -2.86 18.89 5.01
CA LEU A 10 -3.11 17.64 4.29
C LEU A 10 -1.99 17.30 3.30
N PHE A 11 -1.33 18.32 2.74
CA PHE A 11 -0.34 18.15 1.67
C PHE A 11 1.10 18.05 2.18
N SER A 12 1.39 18.66 3.32
CA SER A 12 2.75 18.74 3.87
C SER A 12 3.08 17.60 4.82
N TYR A 13 4.35 17.20 4.92
CA TYR A 13 4.81 16.30 5.97
C TYR A 13 4.85 17.03 7.32
N THR A 14 4.22 16.46 8.35
CA THR A 14 4.08 17.10 9.67
C THR A 14 4.50 16.20 10.84
N SER A 15 4.79 14.92 10.58
CA SER A 15 5.06 13.93 11.64
C SER A 15 6.48 13.97 12.22
N GLY A 16 7.36 14.83 11.71
CA GLY A 16 8.72 14.98 12.25
C GLY A 16 9.61 15.94 11.47
N ARG A 17 10.90 15.92 11.82
CA ARG A 17 11.95 16.72 11.20
C ARG A 17 13.08 15.85 10.69
N PHE A 18 13.85 16.36 9.74
CA PHE A 18 14.98 15.64 9.16
C PHE A 18 16.30 16.28 9.59
N LEU A 19 17.23 15.45 10.06
CA LEU A 19 18.56 15.90 10.48
C LEU A 19 19.40 16.45 9.31
N TYR A 20 19.13 15.99 8.08
CA TYR A 20 19.88 16.35 6.88
C TYR A 20 18.93 16.69 5.72
N ASN A 21 19.28 17.73 4.95
CA ASN A 21 18.53 18.18 3.77
C ASN A 21 17.03 18.38 4.03
N GLU A 22 16.65 18.94 5.18
CA GLU A 22 15.25 19.02 5.63
C GLU A 22 14.29 19.59 4.57
N SER A 23 14.62 20.75 4.00
CA SER A 23 13.80 21.37 2.96
C SER A 23 13.59 20.45 1.76
N THR A 24 14.61 19.68 1.37
CA THR A 24 14.51 18.69 0.29
C THR A 24 13.63 17.51 0.70
N ARG A 25 13.82 16.96 1.91
CA ARG A 25 13.05 15.82 2.42
C ARG A 25 11.57 16.13 2.64
N LEU A 26 11.25 17.37 3.02
CA LEU A 26 9.89 17.88 3.11
C LEU A 26 9.27 18.07 1.72
N ARG A 27 10.01 18.65 0.76
CA ARG A 27 9.55 18.82 -0.62
C ARG A 27 9.24 17.49 -1.30
N GLU A 28 10.09 16.49 -1.09
CA GLU A 28 9.88 15.12 -1.59
C GLU A 28 8.62 14.45 -1.01
N ARG A 29 8.08 14.95 0.10
CA ARG A 29 6.88 14.44 0.77
C ARG A 29 5.68 15.39 0.66
N TYR A 30 5.84 16.48 -0.07
CA TYR A 30 4.73 17.35 -0.41
C TYR A 30 3.92 16.71 -1.53
N VAL A 31 2.63 16.49 -1.29
CA VAL A 31 1.70 15.93 -2.26
C VAL A 31 0.43 16.73 -2.22
N GLU A 32 0.20 17.48 -3.27
CA GLU A 32 -1.05 18.20 -3.50
C GLU A 32 -1.98 17.33 -4.32
N PHE A 33 -3.26 17.32 -3.94
CA PHE A 33 -4.29 16.51 -4.58
C PHE A 33 -5.65 17.17 -4.40
N ASN A 34 -6.60 16.81 -5.25
CA ASN A 34 -7.96 17.34 -5.15
C ASN A 34 -8.73 16.63 -4.03
N VAL A 35 -8.92 17.34 -2.91
CA VAL A 35 -9.61 16.82 -1.72
C VAL A 35 -11.07 16.45 -2.01
N SER A 36 -11.78 17.25 -2.82
CA SER A 36 -13.17 16.98 -3.17
C SER A 36 -13.28 15.71 -4.02
N SER A 37 -12.46 15.58 -5.06
CA SER A 37 -12.37 14.38 -5.89
C SER A 37 -11.99 13.14 -5.07
N LEU A 38 -11.10 13.29 -4.07
CA LEU A 38 -10.75 12.18 -3.20
C LEU A 38 -11.96 11.71 -2.37
N LYS A 39 -12.73 12.64 -1.80
CA LYS A 39 -13.96 12.33 -1.06
C LYS A 39 -14.99 11.65 -1.96
N GLU A 40 -15.11 12.09 -3.21
CA GLU A 40 -15.97 11.46 -4.22
C GLU A 40 -15.50 10.05 -4.57
N ALA A 41 -14.20 9.84 -4.75
CA ALA A 41 -13.63 8.51 -4.99
C ALA A 41 -13.92 7.56 -3.82
N VAL A 42 -13.73 8.01 -2.57
CA VAL A 42 -14.11 7.22 -1.38
C VAL A 42 -15.59 6.90 -1.41
N THR A 43 -16.44 7.90 -1.61
CA THR A 43 -17.90 7.73 -1.65
C THR A 43 -18.32 6.72 -2.73
N LYS A 44 -17.72 6.79 -3.92
CA LYS A 44 -17.96 5.86 -5.02
C LYS A 44 -17.62 4.41 -4.65
N HIS A 45 -16.50 4.18 -3.96
CA HIS A 45 -16.00 2.84 -3.66
C HIS A 45 -16.58 2.22 -2.39
N THR A 46 -17.08 3.04 -1.45
CA THR A 46 -17.64 2.58 -0.17
C THR A 46 -19.15 2.69 -0.10
N GLY A 47 -19.76 3.50 -0.97
CA GLY A 47 -21.20 3.79 -0.97
C GLY A 47 -21.64 4.81 0.09
N GLY A 48 -20.72 5.33 0.92
CA GLY A 48 -21.03 6.29 1.99
C GLY A 48 -20.34 7.63 1.81
N LYS A 49 -21.05 8.74 2.06
CA LYS A 49 -20.48 10.08 1.93
C LYS A 49 -19.41 10.34 2.99
N VAL A 50 -18.26 10.90 2.58
CA VAL A 50 -17.20 11.31 3.52
C VAL A 50 -17.59 12.61 4.23
N ILE A 51 -17.70 12.55 5.57
CA ILE A 51 -18.01 13.70 6.42
C ILE A 51 -16.76 14.34 7.02
N ASP A 52 -15.69 13.57 7.20
CA ASP A 52 -14.43 14.03 7.77
C ASP A 52 -13.24 13.34 7.11
N LEU A 53 -12.15 14.08 6.93
CA LEU A 53 -10.90 13.59 6.36
C LEU A 53 -9.73 14.17 7.15
N GLN A 54 -9.01 13.30 7.84
CA GLN A 54 -7.89 13.69 8.68
C GLN A 54 -6.65 12.90 8.33
N LYS A 55 -5.48 13.47 8.57
CA LYS A 55 -4.22 12.75 8.46
C LYS A 55 -4.14 11.73 9.59
N LEU A 56 -3.99 10.45 9.24
CA LEU A 56 -3.86 9.35 10.20
C LEU A 56 -2.41 9.10 10.58
N GLY A 57 -1.50 9.21 9.61
CA GLY A 57 -0.08 8.99 9.84
C GLY A 57 0.74 9.17 8.58
N GLU A 58 2.05 9.34 8.76
CA GLU A 58 3.00 9.53 7.67
C GLU A 58 4.17 8.57 7.84
N GLY A 59 4.34 7.68 6.86
CA GLY A 59 5.45 6.74 6.82
C GLY A 59 6.62 7.26 5.98
N GLY A 60 7.54 6.35 5.64
CA GLY A 60 8.66 6.66 4.74
C GLY A 60 8.23 6.93 3.30
N PHE A 61 7.16 6.27 2.85
CA PHE A 61 6.74 6.18 1.45
C PHE A 61 5.33 6.73 1.17
N ASN A 62 4.46 6.78 2.17
CA ASN A 62 3.07 7.15 1.96
C ASN A 62 2.57 8.06 3.09
N ARG A 63 1.60 8.90 2.77
CA ARG A 63 0.71 9.53 3.74
C ARG A 63 -0.59 8.73 3.81
N ALA A 64 -1.03 8.44 5.03
CA ALA A 64 -2.31 7.81 5.29
C ALA A 64 -3.29 8.83 5.87
N PHE A 65 -4.53 8.77 5.39
CA PHE A 65 -5.65 9.56 5.87
C PHE A 65 -6.73 8.63 6.44
N SER A 66 -7.42 9.13 7.46
CA SER A 66 -8.65 8.58 7.97
C SER A 66 -9.81 9.35 7.35
N ALA A 67 -10.64 8.67 6.56
CA ALA A 67 -11.90 9.18 6.06
C ALA A 67 -13.04 8.59 6.91
N ILE A 68 -13.85 9.45 7.53
CA ILE A 68 -15.05 9.04 8.27
C ILE A 68 -16.25 9.21 7.36
N LEU A 69 -17.02 8.13 7.18
CA LEU A 69 -18.25 8.13 6.41
C LEU A 69 -19.43 8.58 7.27
N GLU A 70 -20.52 9.03 6.65
CA GLU A 70 -21.75 9.42 7.35
C GLU A 70 -22.36 8.30 8.21
N SER A 71 -22.08 7.04 7.88
CA SER A 71 -22.46 5.86 8.67
C SER A 71 -21.66 5.70 9.96
N GLY A 72 -20.61 6.52 10.17
CA GLY A 72 -19.63 6.37 11.24
C GLY A 72 -18.50 5.38 10.92
N GLN A 73 -18.54 4.70 9.77
CA GLN A 73 -17.46 3.82 9.35
C GLN A 73 -16.18 4.60 9.04
N GLN A 74 -15.05 4.12 9.55
CA GLN A 74 -13.73 4.64 9.22
C GLN A 74 -13.10 3.86 8.06
N VAL A 75 -12.50 4.60 7.12
CA VAL A 75 -11.79 4.08 5.96
C VAL A 75 -10.40 4.72 5.92
N VAL A 76 -9.39 3.94 5.51
CA VAL A 76 -8.03 4.45 5.31
C VAL A 76 -7.81 4.76 3.84
N VAL A 77 -7.29 5.95 3.56
CA VAL A 77 -6.78 6.32 2.24
C VAL A 77 -5.27 6.46 2.32
N LYS A 78 -4.52 5.73 1.50
CA LYS A 78 -3.08 5.90 1.34
C LYS A 78 -2.79 6.66 0.06
N ILE A 79 -1.90 7.65 0.15
CA ILE A 79 -1.37 8.41 -0.98
C ILE A 79 0.16 8.28 -0.94
N PRO A 80 0.80 7.72 -1.97
CA PRO A 80 2.26 7.64 -2.04
C PRO A 80 2.89 9.02 -2.24
N TYR A 81 4.09 9.18 -1.68
CA TYR A 81 4.92 10.34 -1.97
C TYR A 81 5.53 10.23 -3.38
N PRO A 82 5.93 11.35 -4.02
CA PRO A 82 6.59 11.35 -5.32
C PRO A 82 7.90 10.58 -5.33
N LEU A 83 8.54 10.42 -4.16
CA LEU A 83 9.75 9.62 -3.96
C LEU A 83 9.49 8.10 -3.96
N SER A 84 8.22 7.68 -3.87
CA SER A 84 7.81 6.29 -3.92
C SER A 84 7.84 5.83 -5.36
N VAL A 85 9.02 5.37 -5.73
CA VAL A 85 9.31 4.77 -7.02
C VAL A 85 9.33 3.26 -6.87
N PRO A 86 8.98 2.51 -7.93
CA PRO A 86 8.48 2.96 -9.23
C PRO A 86 7.03 3.46 -9.15
N ARG A 87 6.74 4.63 -9.75
CA ARG A 87 5.36 5.12 -9.94
C ARG A 87 4.54 4.07 -10.68
N LYS A 88 3.24 4.00 -10.41
CA LYS A 88 2.32 2.94 -10.87
C LYS A 88 2.60 1.56 -10.29
N TYR A 89 3.82 1.05 -10.42
CA TYR A 89 4.16 -0.31 -10.02
C TYR A 89 4.09 -0.52 -8.50
N ALA A 90 4.53 0.43 -7.68
CA ALA A 90 4.42 0.32 -6.22
C ALA A 90 2.96 0.19 -5.77
N THR A 91 2.08 1.08 -6.25
CA THR A 91 0.65 1.05 -5.90
C THR A 91 -0.05 -0.19 -6.46
N ALA A 92 0.17 -0.52 -7.74
CA ALA A 92 -0.41 -1.71 -8.37
C ALA A 92 0.01 -2.99 -7.63
N SER A 93 1.29 -3.10 -7.29
CA SER A 93 1.81 -4.27 -6.59
C SER A 93 1.31 -4.40 -5.15
N GLU A 94 1.19 -3.27 -4.43
CA GLU A 94 0.64 -3.27 -3.07
C GLU A 94 -0.81 -3.78 -3.09
N VAL A 95 -1.64 -3.27 -4.01
CA VAL A 95 -3.04 -3.68 -4.12
C VAL A 95 -3.17 -5.15 -4.49
N ALA A 96 -2.41 -5.61 -5.50
CA ALA A 96 -2.43 -7.01 -5.90
C ALA A 96 -2.02 -7.92 -4.74
N THR A 97 -0.97 -7.53 -4.00
CA THR A 97 -0.51 -8.26 -2.80
C THR A 97 -1.58 -8.33 -1.73
N LEU A 98 -2.25 -7.22 -1.39
CA LEU A 98 -3.33 -7.22 -0.41
C LEU A 98 -4.49 -8.12 -0.84
N LYS A 99 -4.88 -8.10 -2.11
CA LYS A 99 -5.96 -8.96 -2.62
C LYS A 99 -5.57 -10.45 -2.59
N PHE A 100 -4.37 -10.78 -3.03
CA PHE A 100 -3.84 -12.13 -3.03
C PHE A 100 -3.70 -12.69 -1.61
N LEU A 101 -3.09 -11.94 -0.69
CA LEU A 101 -2.96 -12.38 0.71
C LEU A 101 -4.31 -12.60 1.38
N ARG A 102 -5.30 -11.75 1.06
CA ARG A 102 -6.66 -11.93 1.56
C ARG A 102 -7.35 -13.17 1.00
N SER A 103 -7.11 -13.55 -0.28
CA SER A 103 -7.62 -14.82 -0.82
C SER A 103 -6.98 -16.03 -0.13
N LYS A 104 -5.73 -15.89 0.36
CA LYS A 104 -5.05 -16.89 1.19
C LYS A 104 -5.41 -16.87 2.68
N GLY A 105 -6.46 -16.14 3.05
CA GLY A 105 -6.96 -16.09 4.43
C GLY A 105 -6.09 -15.28 5.40
N ILE A 106 -5.05 -14.58 4.91
CA ILE A 106 -4.26 -13.68 5.74
C ILE A 106 -5.11 -12.44 6.08
N PRO A 107 -5.16 -12.02 7.36
CA PRO A 107 -5.99 -10.90 7.80
C PRO A 107 -5.36 -9.56 7.42
N VAL A 108 -5.38 -9.24 6.13
CA VAL A 108 -4.95 -7.94 5.59
C VAL A 108 -6.15 -7.03 5.28
N PRO A 109 -5.98 -5.69 5.30
CA PRO A 109 -7.06 -4.75 4.98
C PRO A 109 -7.73 -5.01 3.62
N LYS A 110 -9.05 -4.91 3.58
CA LYS A 110 -9.81 -5.01 2.32
C LYS A 110 -9.56 -3.78 1.48
N VAL A 111 -9.16 -3.94 0.22
CA VAL A 111 -9.10 -2.84 -0.74
C VAL A 111 -10.51 -2.56 -1.30
N TYR A 112 -10.98 -1.33 -1.18
CA TYR A 112 -12.26 -0.86 -1.73
C TYR A 112 -12.10 -0.24 -3.13
N GLY A 113 -11.01 0.50 -3.35
CA GLY A 113 -10.72 1.18 -4.61
C GLY A 113 -9.28 1.70 -4.64
N TRP A 114 -8.73 1.96 -5.82
CA TRP A 114 -7.38 2.47 -5.98
C TRP A 114 -7.20 3.12 -7.36
N SER A 115 -6.16 3.95 -7.48
CA SER A 115 -5.62 4.41 -8.76
C SER A 115 -4.11 4.31 -8.70
N ALA A 116 -3.51 3.60 -9.65
CA ALA A 116 -2.05 3.49 -9.78
C ALA A 116 -1.45 4.59 -10.68
N THR A 117 -2.25 5.50 -11.20
CA THR A 117 -1.77 6.65 -11.99
C THR A 117 -2.33 7.94 -11.43
N ASP A 118 -1.69 9.07 -11.76
CA ASP A 118 -2.18 10.42 -11.49
C ASP A 118 -3.22 10.90 -12.53
N ASP A 119 -3.41 10.15 -13.62
CA ASP A 119 -4.48 10.33 -14.60
C ASP A 119 -5.86 9.93 -14.05
N ASN A 120 -6.31 10.67 -13.05
CA ASN A 120 -7.61 10.53 -12.41
C ASN A 120 -8.02 11.86 -11.76
N ALA A 121 -9.29 12.02 -11.39
CA ALA A 121 -9.82 13.28 -10.86
C ALA A 121 -9.15 13.77 -9.55
N VAL A 122 -8.51 12.87 -8.78
CA VAL A 122 -7.77 13.20 -7.56
C VAL A 122 -6.40 13.83 -7.89
N GLY A 123 -5.83 13.50 -9.06
CA GLY A 123 -4.54 14.00 -9.54
C GLY A 123 -3.32 13.29 -8.95
N VAL A 124 -3.51 12.20 -8.20
CA VAL A 124 -2.45 11.40 -7.60
C VAL A 124 -2.85 9.93 -7.54
N GLU A 125 -1.86 9.05 -7.37
CA GLU A 125 -2.10 7.66 -7.00
C GLU A 125 -2.76 7.58 -5.60
N TYR A 126 -3.61 6.57 -5.39
CA TYR A 126 -4.21 6.34 -4.08
C TYR A 126 -4.67 4.89 -3.89
N ILE A 127 -4.80 4.47 -2.63
CA ILE A 127 -5.44 3.21 -2.23
C ILE A 127 -6.48 3.53 -1.15
N ILE A 128 -7.71 3.11 -1.36
CA ILE A 128 -8.84 3.21 -0.43
C ILE A 128 -9.07 1.82 0.15
N MET A 129 -8.93 1.66 1.46
CA MET A 129 -8.96 0.36 2.10
C MET A 129 -9.56 0.39 3.50
N GLU A 130 -9.88 -0.79 4.01
CA GLU A 130 -10.36 -1.03 5.36
C GLU A 130 -9.41 -0.42 6.41
N ALA A 131 -9.98 0.24 7.42
CA ALA A 131 -9.25 0.58 8.62
C ALA A 131 -9.06 -0.69 9.46
N ALA A 132 -7.82 -1.16 9.61
CA ALA A 132 -7.53 -2.35 10.40
C ALA A 132 -7.97 -2.14 11.86
N SER A 133 -8.87 -3.00 12.33
CA SER A 133 -9.32 -2.98 13.72
C SER A 133 -8.21 -3.45 14.66
N GLY A 134 -8.02 -2.75 15.76
CA GLY A 134 -7.12 -3.17 16.83
C GLY A 134 -6.12 -2.10 17.23
N ILE A 135 -5.04 -2.53 17.87
CA ILE A 135 -3.98 -1.66 18.37
C ILE A 135 -2.62 -2.26 18.02
N GLY A 136 -1.62 -1.41 17.83
CA GLY A 136 -0.26 -1.84 17.53
C GLY A 136 0.31 -2.70 18.65
N LEU A 137 0.90 -3.84 18.29
CA LEU A 137 1.47 -4.80 19.26
C LEU A 137 2.54 -4.15 20.15
N ASN A 138 3.32 -3.23 19.59
CA ASN A 138 4.33 -2.45 20.32
C ASN A 138 3.78 -1.70 21.54
N THR A 139 2.50 -1.31 21.52
CA THR A 139 1.85 -0.58 22.63
C THR A 139 1.49 -1.48 23.82
N LYS A 140 1.45 -2.80 23.61
CA LYS A 140 1.02 -3.77 24.63
C LYS A 140 2.06 -4.83 24.95
N TRP A 141 2.99 -5.14 24.05
CA TRP A 141 3.91 -6.29 24.15
C TRP A 141 4.58 -6.43 25.52
N PHE A 142 5.14 -5.34 26.05
CA PHE A 142 5.86 -5.34 27.34
C PHE A 142 4.95 -5.43 28.56
N ASN A 143 3.65 -5.20 28.39
CA ASN A 143 2.63 -5.31 29.43
C ASN A 143 1.82 -6.62 29.33
N MET A 144 2.11 -7.47 28.34
CA MET A 144 1.46 -8.76 28.16
C MET A 144 2.07 -9.82 29.08
N THR A 145 1.24 -10.75 29.54
CA THR A 145 1.71 -11.97 30.21
C THR A 145 2.45 -12.88 29.22
N LYS A 146 3.31 -13.78 29.72
CA LYS A 146 3.99 -14.76 28.85
C LYS A 146 3.03 -15.62 28.03
N LYS A 147 1.86 -15.98 28.59
CA LYS A 147 0.82 -16.73 27.87
C LYS A 147 0.24 -15.92 26.70
N GLN A 148 0.00 -14.63 26.88
CA GLN A 148 -0.48 -13.74 25.82
C GLN A 148 0.59 -13.53 24.73
N GLN A 149 1.85 -13.30 25.12
CA GLN A 149 2.96 -13.21 24.16
C GLN A 149 3.08 -14.50 23.34
N GLN A 150 3.02 -15.66 23.99
CA GLN A 150 3.04 -16.96 23.32
C GLN A 150 1.88 -17.10 22.33
N ALA A 151 0.66 -16.71 22.69
CA ALA A 151 -0.49 -16.76 21.79
C ALA A 151 -0.31 -15.88 20.54
N VAL A 152 0.21 -14.65 20.71
CA VAL A 152 0.53 -13.76 19.59
C VAL A 152 1.63 -14.37 18.70
N THR A 153 2.70 -14.90 19.30
CA THR A 153 3.79 -15.55 18.57
C THR A 153 3.28 -16.74 17.75
N LEU A 154 2.40 -17.57 18.31
CA LEU A 154 1.79 -18.69 17.57
C LEU A 154 0.94 -18.20 16.39
N GLY A 155 0.23 -17.08 16.54
CA GLY A 155 -0.50 -16.44 15.44
C GLY A 155 0.41 -15.96 14.31
N ILE A 156 1.54 -15.33 14.64
CA ILE A 156 2.55 -14.90 13.67
C ILE A 156 3.12 -16.11 12.91
N ILE A 157 3.48 -17.18 13.62
CA ILE A 157 3.99 -18.43 13.02
C ILE A 157 2.95 -19.03 12.05
N GLY A 158 1.66 -18.97 12.39
CA GLY A 158 0.59 -19.42 11.50
C GLY A 158 0.54 -18.63 10.18
N ILE A 159 0.72 -17.31 10.24
CA ILE A 159 0.80 -16.45 9.05
C ILE A 159 2.05 -16.78 8.25
N GLU A 160 3.23 -16.85 8.90
CA GLU A 160 4.49 -17.19 8.22
C GLU A 160 4.42 -18.52 7.51
N LYS A 161 3.90 -19.57 8.17
CA LYS A 161 3.69 -20.87 7.55
C LYS A 161 2.84 -20.77 6.28
N THR A 162 1.72 -20.07 6.37
CA THR A 162 0.83 -19.86 5.21
C THR A 162 1.56 -19.15 4.06
N LEU A 163 2.40 -18.15 4.36
CA LEU A 163 3.19 -17.44 3.35
C LEU A 163 4.27 -18.32 2.72
N PHE A 164 4.97 -19.13 3.52
CA PHE A 164 6.02 -20.03 3.05
C PHE A 164 5.49 -21.24 2.26
N ASP A 165 4.24 -21.64 2.50
CA ASP A 165 3.58 -22.72 1.77
C ASP A 165 3.11 -22.28 0.36
N ILE A 166 3.19 -20.97 0.02
CA ILE A 166 2.81 -20.47 -1.31
C ILE A 166 3.90 -20.84 -2.33
N PRO A 167 3.57 -21.60 -3.40
CA PRO A 167 4.57 -22.15 -4.30
C PRO A 167 4.96 -21.15 -5.40
N PHE A 168 5.44 -19.96 -5.03
CA PHE A 168 5.82 -18.92 -6.00
C PHE A 168 6.86 -19.44 -7.01
N GLY A 169 6.62 -19.18 -8.31
CA GLY A 169 7.44 -19.69 -9.41
C GLY A 169 8.51 -18.74 -9.92
N SER A 170 8.57 -17.51 -9.40
CA SER A 170 9.47 -16.46 -9.89
C SER A 170 9.75 -15.43 -8.80
N ILE A 171 10.85 -14.69 -8.95
CA ILE A 171 11.29 -13.62 -8.07
C ILE A 171 10.90 -12.28 -8.69
N GLY A 172 10.18 -11.45 -7.94
CA GLY A 172 9.70 -10.16 -8.40
C GLY A 172 8.71 -9.55 -7.43
N SER A 173 7.72 -8.83 -7.96
CA SER A 173 6.60 -8.34 -7.16
C SER A 173 5.27 -8.83 -7.76
N LEU A 174 4.24 -8.95 -6.94
CA LEU A 174 2.95 -9.48 -7.37
C LEU A 174 2.11 -8.38 -8.03
N TYR A 175 1.46 -8.68 -9.15
CA TYR A 175 0.59 -7.75 -9.88
C TYR A 175 -0.68 -8.46 -10.38
N PHE A 176 -1.72 -7.68 -10.68
CA PHE A 176 -2.78 -8.18 -11.57
C PHE A 176 -2.22 -8.31 -12.99
N LYS A 177 -2.61 -9.37 -13.70
CA LYS A 177 -2.25 -9.53 -15.11
C LYS A 177 -2.72 -8.36 -15.99
N THR A 178 -3.81 -7.70 -15.61
CA THR A 178 -4.35 -6.54 -16.35
C THR A 178 -3.50 -5.28 -16.21
N ASP A 179 -2.65 -5.18 -15.18
CA ASP A 179 -1.87 -3.98 -14.90
C ASP A 179 -0.52 -3.96 -15.64
N LEU A 180 -0.11 -5.11 -16.16
CA LEU A 180 1.17 -5.34 -16.83
C LEU A 180 0.96 -5.85 -18.27
N PRO A 181 1.84 -5.45 -19.21
CA PRO A 181 1.84 -6.06 -20.53
C PRO A 181 2.40 -7.50 -20.46
N PRO A 182 2.02 -8.42 -21.37
CA PRO A 182 2.37 -9.84 -21.29
C PRO A 182 3.87 -10.13 -21.16
N GLU A 183 4.73 -9.33 -21.79
CA GLU A 183 6.18 -9.47 -21.75
C GLU A 183 6.81 -9.25 -20.37
N LEU A 184 6.09 -8.61 -19.44
CA LEU A 184 6.52 -8.39 -18.06
C LEU A 184 5.89 -9.37 -17.07
N GLN A 185 5.12 -10.35 -17.55
CA GLN A 185 4.42 -11.31 -16.71
C GLN A 185 5.17 -12.64 -16.66
N ALA A 186 5.69 -12.99 -15.49
CA ALA A 186 6.16 -14.33 -15.18
C ALA A 186 5.09 -15.13 -14.43
N ASP A 187 5.28 -16.45 -14.41
CA ASP A 187 4.39 -17.40 -13.76
C ASP A 187 4.27 -17.09 -12.26
N LEU A 188 3.02 -17.10 -11.77
CA LEU A 188 2.74 -16.92 -10.36
C LEU A 188 3.32 -18.07 -9.54
N TYR A 189 3.03 -19.30 -9.96
CA TYR A 189 3.42 -20.51 -9.25
C TYR A 189 4.43 -21.37 -10.02
N LEU A 190 5.11 -22.26 -9.29
CA LEU A 190 5.98 -23.27 -9.86
C LEU A 190 5.22 -24.17 -10.84
N PRO A 191 5.87 -24.64 -11.93
CA PRO A 191 5.26 -25.59 -12.85
C PRO A 191 4.72 -26.83 -12.12
N GLY A 192 3.45 -27.16 -12.36
CA GLY A 192 2.78 -28.30 -11.73
C GLY A 192 2.24 -28.06 -10.32
N ALA A 193 2.37 -26.84 -9.77
CA ALA A 193 1.67 -26.46 -8.55
C ALA A 193 0.15 -26.49 -8.75
N SER A 194 -0.56 -26.90 -7.71
CA SER A 194 -2.03 -26.88 -7.69
C SER A 194 -2.53 -25.44 -7.58
N ASP A 195 -3.49 -25.05 -8.42
CA ASP A 195 -4.15 -23.74 -8.38
C ASP A 195 -5.68 -23.90 -8.34
N PRO A 196 -6.23 -24.37 -7.21
CA PRO A 196 -7.68 -24.60 -7.09
C PRO A 196 -8.49 -23.30 -7.09
N ASP A 197 -7.85 -22.17 -6.73
CA ASP A 197 -8.48 -20.86 -6.60
C ASP A 197 -8.45 -20.05 -7.92
N GLY A 198 -7.71 -20.52 -8.94
CA GLY A 198 -7.53 -19.83 -10.21
C GLY A 198 -6.71 -18.54 -10.07
N ASP A 199 -5.77 -18.49 -9.12
CA ASP A 199 -4.96 -17.29 -8.90
C ASP A 199 -4.07 -16.97 -10.10
N CYS A 200 -3.58 -18.00 -10.81
CA CYS A 200 -2.78 -17.84 -12.01
C CYS A 200 -3.54 -17.12 -13.14
N ASP A 201 -4.88 -17.09 -13.12
CA ASP A 201 -5.66 -16.34 -14.10
C ASP A 201 -5.72 -14.84 -13.79
N THR A 202 -5.53 -14.48 -12.52
CA THR A 202 -5.70 -13.11 -12.03
C THR A 202 -4.36 -12.42 -11.78
N PHE A 203 -3.40 -13.15 -11.22
CA PHE A 203 -2.13 -12.62 -10.75
C PHE A 203 -0.94 -13.15 -11.55
N CYS A 204 0.15 -12.37 -11.53
CA CYS A 204 1.45 -12.74 -12.08
C CYS A 204 2.57 -12.16 -11.22
N ILE A 205 3.79 -12.66 -11.42
CA ILE A 205 5.00 -12.02 -10.90
C ILE A 205 5.53 -11.09 -11.98
N GLY A 206 5.75 -9.83 -11.63
CA GLY A 206 6.29 -8.81 -12.51
C GLY A 206 7.54 -8.15 -11.96
N PRO A 207 7.93 -6.99 -12.52
CA PRO A 207 9.12 -6.27 -12.11
C PRO A 207 9.12 -5.92 -10.61
N ILE A 208 10.31 -5.90 -10.00
CA ILE A 208 10.49 -5.57 -8.60
C ILE A 208 9.98 -4.14 -8.33
N ALA A 209 9.01 -4.00 -7.44
CA ALA A 209 8.45 -2.72 -7.01
C ALA A 209 9.21 -2.06 -5.85
N ASP A 210 10.31 -2.67 -5.39
CA ASP A 210 11.10 -2.15 -4.27
C ASP A 210 11.87 -0.88 -4.70
N TYR A 211 11.63 0.21 -3.96
CA TYR A 211 12.23 1.53 -4.18
C TYR A 211 13.76 1.52 -4.31
N MET A 212 14.47 0.57 -3.69
CA MET A 212 15.93 0.45 -3.76
C MET A 212 16.45 0.29 -5.19
N PHE A 213 15.66 -0.33 -6.07
CA PHE A 213 16.02 -0.57 -7.47
C PHE A 213 15.70 0.61 -8.40
N TRP A 214 14.98 1.61 -7.89
CA TRP A 214 14.46 2.73 -8.67
C TRP A 214 14.88 4.09 -8.13
N TYR A 215 15.51 4.15 -6.96
CA TYR A 215 15.85 5.42 -6.34
C TYR A 215 17.12 6.06 -6.91
N GLY A 216 17.03 7.36 -7.23
CA GLY A 216 18.15 8.18 -7.69
C GLY A 216 18.71 7.70 -9.03
N LYS A 217 20.05 7.71 -9.17
CA LYS A 217 20.74 7.30 -10.41
C LYS A 217 20.46 5.86 -10.84
N ARG A 218 19.90 5.02 -9.95
CA ARG A 218 19.51 3.65 -10.31
C ARG A 218 18.30 3.61 -11.23
N ALA A 219 17.42 4.61 -11.22
CA ALA A 219 16.34 4.72 -12.20
C ALA A 219 16.87 4.86 -13.64
N GLU A 220 18.01 5.54 -13.81
CA GLU A 220 18.61 5.83 -15.11
C GLU A 220 19.32 4.61 -15.72
N LEU A 221 19.58 3.59 -14.91
CA LEU A 221 20.21 2.36 -15.40
C LEU A 221 19.22 1.56 -16.25
N ALA A 222 19.65 1.25 -17.48
CA ALA A 222 19.00 0.31 -18.39
C ALA A 222 19.26 -1.13 -17.94
N VAL A 223 18.77 -1.47 -16.75
CA VAL A 223 18.83 -2.82 -16.17
C VAL A 223 17.46 -3.46 -16.21
N ASP A 224 17.45 -4.77 -16.45
CA ASP A 224 16.28 -5.59 -16.23
C ASP A 224 15.95 -5.58 -14.72
N ARG A 225 14.68 -5.33 -14.39
CA ARG A 225 14.18 -5.28 -13.01
C ARG A 225 13.29 -6.47 -12.69
N GLY A 226 13.46 -7.54 -13.44
CA GLY A 226 12.67 -8.75 -13.36
C GLY A 226 11.35 -8.63 -14.10
N PRO A 227 10.50 -9.66 -14.03
CA PRO A 227 10.63 -10.81 -13.11
C PRO A 227 11.80 -11.76 -13.47
N CYS A 228 12.42 -12.38 -12.46
CA CYS A 228 13.49 -13.36 -12.61
C CYS A 228 12.98 -14.78 -12.30
N LYS A 229 13.54 -15.80 -12.96
CA LYS A 229 13.31 -17.20 -12.61
C LYS A 229 14.14 -17.63 -11.40
#